data_AF-A0A7I5TJU0-F1
#
_entry.id   AF-A0A7I5TJU0-F1
#
_cell.length_a   1.000
_cell.length_b   1.000
_cell.length_c   1.000
_cell.angle_alpha   90.00
_cell.angle_beta   90.00
_cell.angle_gamma   90.00
#
_symmetry.space_group_name_H-M   'P 1'
#
loop_
_entity.id
_entity.type
_entity.pdbx_description
1 polymer ?
#
loop_
_entity_poly.entity_id
_entity_poly.type
_entity_poly.pdbx_seq_one_letter_code
_entity_poly.pdbx_strand_id
1 'polypeptide(L)'
;MKLILIIYLYFTYFMNKIKTQMSSRPITRSYSWNGETVSLKNYEQKVNSPLRRTKSWNKENIDVLAANRYAVLVYNVGGQTIYECNDFVFQSYNDAKSYSNLLLKNSLLNSFKKPKNCLYRKRSRFEVIPYEVNGEKIYECGIYGFFNYKDAKDYQNRVYSMKIKNPNEKPQNCVLKTSYKNDVTWYNVGGEKIYECGDYGFHNYADAKNYCRALKLNNGIDSIWRPKGYACESRRKLKEFDITDYLGQNAVGINVWKGVWHNYDYEYLSAHDFLNLAKKILQEINRYRKLHRSQPIKFNKKLTVIANRDAMKIALKKTLTKPFDSNLYGMTFGLSYYRAASTIVMKWYEESSYYSYNQNTGIRGTQMFTQMIWNKSIRLGIGIARMENLIIVVCRFWPKGNIAGEYRQNVLPLIII
;
A
#
# COMPACT_ATOMS: atom_id res chain seq x y z
N MET A 1 -34.46 31.94 3.05
CA MET A 1 -33.81 31.30 4.22
C MET A 1 -34.17 29.81 4.40
N LYS A 2 -35.45 29.39 4.33
CA LYS A 2 -35.85 27.98 4.50
C LYS A 2 -35.31 27.00 3.43
N LEU A 3 -35.18 27.43 2.17
CA LEU A 3 -34.64 26.58 1.08
C LEU A 3 -33.14 26.24 1.26
N ILE A 4 -32.36 27.19 1.77
CA ILE A 4 -30.92 27.01 2.07
C ILE A 4 -30.75 26.04 3.24
N LEU A 5 -31.61 26.13 4.26
CA LEU A 5 -31.58 25.21 5.40
C LEU A 5 -31.94 23.77 5.00
N ILE A 6 -32.91 23.60 4.10
CA ILE A 6 -33.32 22.29 3.55
C ILE A 6 -32.22 21.70 2.67
N ILE A 7 -31.58 22.50 1.81
CA ILE A 7 -30.42 22.07 1.02
C ILE A 7 -29.26 21.69 1.94
N TYR A 8 -29.00 22.46 3.00
CA TYR A 8 -27.94 22.17 3.97
C TYR A 8 -28.22 20.90 4.79
N LEU A 9 -29.48 20.65 5.17
CA LEU A 9 -29.93 19.43 5.84
C LEU A 9 -29.90 18.20 4.92
N TYR A 10 -30.29 18.35 3.65
CA TYR A 10 -30.17 17.28 2.64
C TYR A 10 -28.70 17.00 2.32
N PHE A 11 -27.86 18.03 2.25
CA PHE A 11 -26.42 17.90 2.02
C PHE A 11 -25.72 17.26 3.23
N THR A 12 -26.06 17.63 4.46
CA THR A 12 -25.53 16.96 5.68
C THR A 12 -26.05 15.53 5.83
N TYR A 13 -27.30 15.25 5.48
CA TYR A 13 -27.85 13.88 5.45
C TYR A 13 -27.19 13.02 4.37
N PHE A 14 -26.96 13.57 3.17
CA PHE A 14 -26.26 12.88 2.07
C PHE A 14 -24.77 12.65 2.39
N MET A 15 -24.10 13.63 3.00
CA MET A 15 -22.70 13.50 3.45
C MET A 15 -22.54 12.52 4.61
N ASN A 16 -23.51 12.41 5.53
CA ASN A 16 -23.52 11.37 6.55
C ASN A 16 -23.75 9.96 5.97
N LYS A 17 -24.48 9.83 4.84
CA LYS A 17 -24.65 8.55 4.14
C LYS A 17 -23.41 8.13 3.33
N ILE A 18 -22.51 9.07 3.02
CA ILE A 18 -21.23 8.83 2.32
C ILE A 18 -20.09 8.43 3.28
N LYS A 19 -20.28 8.50 4.61
CA LYS A 19 -19.33 7.99 5.64
C LYS A 19 -19.18 6.46 5.71
N THR A 20 -19.26 5.77 4.58
CA THR A 20 -18.85 4.37 4.49
C THR A 20 -17.41 4.30 4.02
N GLN A 21 -16.52 4.35 5.01
CA GLN A 21 -15.16 3.79 5.06
C GLN A 21 -14.67 3.20 3.72
N MET A 22 -13.85 3.96 2.99
CA MET A 22 -12.78 3.30 2.23
C MET A 22 -11.93 2.57 3.26
N SER A 23 -11.82 1.26 3.08
CA SER A 23 -11.15 0.39 4.05
C SER A 23 -9.68 0.78 4.12
N SER A 24 -9.16 1.01 5.33
CA SER A 24 -7.71 1.08 5.59
C SER A 24 -6.98 -0.24 5.33
N ARG A 25 -7.67 -1.25 4.78
CA ARG A 25 -7.09 -2.56 4.45
C ARG A 25 -6.33 -2.48 3.13
N PRO A 26 -5.13 -3.05 3.06
CA PRO A 26 -4.35 -3.12 1.83
C PRO A 26 -5.16 -3.81 0.73
N ILE A 27 -5.08 -3.31 -0.50
CA ILE A 27 -5.63 -3.99 -1.67
C ILE A 27 -4.80 -5.27 -1.87
N THR A 28 -5.37 -6.40 -1.47
CA THR A 28 -4.65 -7.68 -1.44
C THR A 28 -4.77 -8.46 -2.74
N ARG A 29 -5.53 -7.99 -3.75
CA ARG A 29 -5.78 -8.71 -5.01
C ARG A 29 -5.95 -7.74 -6.18
N SER A 30 -5.64 -8.20 -7.39
CA SER A 30 -6.11 -7.57 -8.61
C SER A 30 -7.60 -7.86 -8.81
N TYR A 31 -8.36 -6.86 -9.23
CA TYR A 31 -9.65 -7.11 -9.86
C TYR A 31 -9.45 -6.98 -11.36
N SER A 32 -9.49 -8.12 -12.05
CA SER A 32 -9.41 -8.15 -13.50
C SER A 32 -10.65 -7.50 -14.09
N TRP A 33 -10.50 -6.24 -14.46
CA TRP A 33 -11.58 -5.45 -14.99
C TRP A 33 -11.94 -5.90 -16.40
N ASN A 34 -13.19 -6.32 -16.59
CA ASN A 34 -13.71 -6.87 -17.85
C ASN A 34 -14.39 -5.82 -18.74
N GLY A 35 -14.20 -4.53 -18.47
CA GLY A 35 -14.87 -3.45 -19.21
C GLY A 35 -16.21 -3.01 -18.62
N GLU A 36 -16.63 -3.50 -17.45
CA GLU A 36 -17.85 -3.02 -16.79
C GLU A 36 -17.71 -1.56 -16.27
N THR A 37 -18.82 -0.85 -16.13
CA THR A 37 -18.83 0.40 -15.37
C THR A 37 -18.90 0.07 -13.89
N VAL A 38 -17.89 0.50 -13.11
CA VAL A 38 -17.81 0.20 -11.67
C VAL A 38 -17.25 1.40 -10.90
N SER A 39 -17.89 1.77 -9.78
CA SER A 39 -17.36 2.80 -8.89
C SER A 39 -16.07 2.31 -8.23
N LEU A 40 -15.12 3.21 -7.90
CA LEU A 40 -13.90 2.81 -7.20
C LEU A 40 -14.19 2.17 -5.85
N LYS A 41 -15.25 2.60 -5.16
CA LYS A 41 -15.73 1.96 -3.94
C LYS A 41 -16.15 0.50 -4.16
N ASN A 42 -16.89 0.22 -5.24
CA ASN A 42 -17.28 -1.15 -5.57
C ASN A 42 -16.09 -1.97 -6.08
N TYR A 43 -15.15 -1.35 -6.81
CA TYR A 43 -13.89 -1.99 -7.20
C TYR A 43 -13.10 -2.41 -5.96
N GLU A 44 -12.92 -1.51 -5.00
CA GLU A 44 -12.28 -1.77 -3.71
C GLU A 44 -12.99 -2.89 -2.94
N GLN A 45 -14.32 -2.84 -2.89
CA GLN A 45 -15.09 -3.92 -2.28
C GLN A 45 -14.88 -5.23 -3.01
N LYS A 46 -14.72 -5.28 -4.34
CA LYS A 46 -14.45 -6.54 -5.07
C LYS A 46 -13.04 -7.07 -4.80
N VAL A 47 -12.01 -6.22 -4.81
CA VAL A 47 -10.63 -6.62 -4.47
C VAL A 47 -10.45 -6.97 -3.00
N ASN A 48 -11.26 -6.39 -2.12
CA ASN A 48 -11.25 -6.61 -0.67
C ASN A 48 -12.47 -7.41 -0.16
N SER A 49 -13.28 -7.99 -1.07
CA SER A 49 -14.52 -8.71 -0.72
C SER A 49 -14.19 -9.97 0.06
N PRO A 50 -15.10 -10.42 0.96
CA PRO A 50 -14.83 -11.53 1.84
C PRO A 50 -14.91 -12.85 1.08
N LEU A 51 -13.83 -13.20 0.35
CA LEU A 51 -13.27 -14.50 0.67
C LEU A 51 -12.75 -14.35 2.09
N ARG A 52 -13.47 -14.97 3.05
CA ARG A 52 -13.02 -15.10 4.43
C ARG A 52 -11.53 -15.42 4.37
N ARG A 53 -10.73 -14.64 5.10
CA ARG A 53 -9.49 -15.13 5.72
C ARG A 53 -9.83 -16.54 6.23
N THR A 54 -9.46 -17.59 5.52
CA THR A 54 -9.52 -18.96 6.01
C THR A 54 -8.49 -18.99 7.11
N LYS A 55 -8.94 -18.66 8.33
CA LYS A 55 -8.15 -18.36 9.52
C LYS A 55 -7.08 -17.29 9.31
N SER A 56 -7.45 -16.06 9.63
CA SER A 56 -6.48 -15.21 10.33
C SER A 56 -6.16 -15.87 11.65
N TRP A 57 -4.93 -16.35 11.82
CA TRP A 57 -4.39 -16.73 13.13
C TRP A 57 -4.45 -15.59 14.17
N ASN A 58 -4.85 -14.38 13.78
CA ASN A 58 -4.96 -13.21 14.66
C ASN A 58 -6.40 -12.76 14.96
N LYS A 59 -7.41 -13.65 14.89
CA LYS A 59 -8.76 -13.31 15.37
C LYS A 59 -9.12 -13.92 16.72
N GLU A 60 -8.24 -14.73 17.26
CA GLU A 60 -8.24 -15.08 18.68
C GLU A 60 -6.92 -14.58 19.26
N ASN A 61 -7.02 -13.97 20.44
CA ASN A 61 -5.92 -13.50 21.27
C ASN A 61 -5.28 -12.17 20.88
N ILE A 62 -5.97 -11.13 21.33
CA ILE A 62 -5.37 -9.87 21.75
C ILE A 62 -4.14 -10.17 22.66
N ASP A 63 -4.14 -11.26 23.44
CA ASP A 63 -3.00 -11.78 24.25
C ASP A 63 -1.71 -12.19 23.48
N VAL A 64 -1.66 -12.18 22.14
CA VAL A 64 -0.52 -12.70 21.34
C VAL A 64 0.51 -11.64 20.91
N LEU A 65 0.23 -10.34 21.06
CA LEU A 65 1.08 -9.27 20.49
C LEU A 65 2.53 -9.23 21.02
N ALA A 66 2.77 -9.80 22.19
CA ALA A 66 4.09 -9.86 22.83
C ALA A 66 4.78 -11.22 22.65
N ALA A 67 4.03 -12.32 22.79
CA ALA A 67 4.50 -13.71 22.62
C ALA A 67 5.18 -13.92 21.25
N ASN A 68 4.69 -13.20 20.24
CA ASN A 68 5.17 -13.32 18.87
C ASN A 68 6.45 -12.54 18.54
N ARG A 69 6.97 -11.70 19.44
CA ARG A 69 8.10 -10.82 19.11
C ARG A 69 9.44 -11.54 19.12
N TYR A 70 9.67 -12.44 20.07
CA TYR A 70 10.87 -13.30 20.07
C TYR A 70 10.57 -14.66 19.44
N ALA A 71 9.32 -14.97 19.16
CA ALA A 71 8.99 -16.10 18.31
C ALA A 71 9.57 -15.87 16.91
N VAL A 72 10.10 -16.93 16.33
CA VAL A 72 10.46 -16.93 14.92
C VAL A 72 9.17 -17.13 14.12
N LEU A 73 8.67 -16.04 13.57
CA LEU A 73 7.54 -16.06 12.67
C LEU A 73 7.99 -16.59 11.31
N VAL A 74 7.27 -17.58 10.80
CA VAL A 74 7.58 -18.24 9.54
C VAL A 74 6.60 -17.74 8.49
N TYR A 75 7.13 -17.22 7.39
CA TYR A 75 6.33 -16.78 6.25
C TYR A 75 6.74 -17.59 5.04
N ASN A 76 5.74 -18.16 4.37
CA ASN A 76 5.97 -18.82 3.10
C ASN A 76 5.64 -17.83 1.98
N VAL A 77 6.69 -17.25 1.39
CA VAL A 77 6.57 -16.16 0.41
C VAL A 77 7.19 -16.65 -0.89
N GLY A 78 6.34 -17.19 -1.76
CA GLY A 78 6.75 -17.64 -3.08
C GLY A 78 7.57 -18.94 -3.11
N GLY A 79 7.20 -19.95 -2.32
CA GLY A 79 7.91 -21.23 -2.24
C GLY A 79 9.22 -21.18 -1.47
N GLN A 80 9.65 -19.98 -1.06
CA GLN A 80 10.76 -19.75 -0.15
C GLN A 80 10.22 -19.36 1.22
N THR A 81 10.81 -19.96 2.25
CA THR A 81 10.45 -19.63 3.63
C THR A 81 11.35 -18.50 4.12
N ILE A 82 10.77 -17.43 4.61
CA ILE A 82 11.47 -16.34 5.30
C ILE A 82 11.00 -16.28 6.75
N TYR A 83 11.85 -15.69 7.60
CA TYR A 83 11.69 -15.76 9.04
C TYR A 83 11.77 -14.36 9.64
N GLU A 84 10.86 -13.99 10.52
CA GLU A 84 10.89 -12.73 11.25
C GLU A 84 11.08 -12.98 12.74
N CYS A 85 11.94 -12.19 13.38
CA CYS A 85 12.08 -12.16 14.83
C CYS A 85 12.39 -10.73 15.26
N ASN A 86 11.58 -10.19 16.17
CA ASN A 86 11.72 -8.86 16.77
C ASN A 86 11.87 -7.74 15.73
N ASP A 87 10.97 -7.73 14.75
CA ASP A 87 10.95 -6.80 13.62
C ASP A 87 12.14 -6.94 12.65
N PHE A 88 13.05 -7.92 12.83
CA PHE A 88 14.14 -8.22 11.88
C PHE A 88 13.79 -9.42 11.01
N VAL A 89 14.06 -9.32 9.71
CA VAL A 89 13.73 -10.36 8.72
C VAL A 89 14.99 -11.10 8.24
N PHE A 90 14.89 -12.42 8.16
CA PHE A 90 15.97 -13.37 7.86
C PHE A 90 15.55 -14.31 6.71
N GLN A 91 16.54 -14.76 5.94
CA GLN A 91 16.33 -15.86 4.96
C GLN A 91 16.46 -17.25 5.59
N SER A 92 17.08 -17.35 6.76
CA SER A 92 17.39 -18.60 7.45
C SER A 92 16.66 -18.71 8.78
N TYR A 93 16.04 -19.86 9.04
CA TYR A 93 15.41 -20.17 10.32
C TYR A 93 16.43 -20.16 11.45
N ASN A 94 17.63 -20.69 11.20
CA ASN A 94 18.68 -20.79 12.22
C ASN A 94 19.21 -19.42 12.63
N ASP A 95 19.29 -18.46 11.71
CA ASP A 95 19.69 -17.09 12.03
C ASP A 95 18.60 -16.39 12.87
N ALA A 96 17.34 -16.52 12.46
CA ALA A 96 16.21 -15.98 13.22
C ALA A 96 16.09 -16.61 14.62
N LYS A 97 16.31 -17.93 14.73
CA LYS A 97 16.26 -18.69 15.99
C LYS A 97 17.45 -18.37 16.89
N SER A 98 18.64 -18.20 16.33
CA SER A 98 19.82 -17.78 17.09
C SER A 98 19.62 -16.39 17.67
N TYR A 99 19.05 -15.47 16.88
CA TYR A 99 18.69 -14.14 17.36
C TYR A 99 17.59 -14.18 18.42
N SER A 100 16.53 -14.97 18.22
CA SER A 100 15.50 -15.24 19.23
C SER A 100 16.09 -15.72 20.55
N ASN A 101 16.96 -16.73 20.52
CA ASN A 101 17.63 -17.27 21.70
C ASN A 101 18.51 -16.22 22.42
N LEU A 102 19.20 -15.35 21.66
CA LEU A 102 19.96 -14.23 22.23
C LEU A 102 19.04 -13.24 22.95
N LEU A 103 17.88 -12.93 22.37
CA LEU A 103 16.89 -12.04 22.99
C LEU A 103 16.27 -12.66 24.24
N LEU A 104 16.01 -13.96 24.24
CA LEU A 104 15.51 -14.70 25.40
C LEU A 104 16.53 -14.75 26.55
N LYS A 105 17.84 -14.71 26.25
CA LYS A 105 18.92 -14.71 27.25
C LYS A 105 19.26 -13.32 27.81
N ASN A 106 19.08 -12.24 27.05
CA ASN A 106 19.53 -10.88 27.41
C ASN A 106 18.55 -9.78 26.93
N SER A 107 17.36 -9.75 27.53
CA SER A 107 16.12 -9.21 26.96
C SER A 107 16.06 -7.71 26.61
N LEU A 108 16.97 -6.86 27.08
CA LEU A 108 16.86 -5.39 26.90
C LEU A 108 18.01 -4.74 26.13
N LEU A 109 19.27 -5.17 26.34
CA LEU A 109 20.44 -4.52 25.69
C LEU A 109 20.62 -4.90 24.22
N ASN A 110 20.16 -6.08 23.80
CA ASN A 110 20.40 -6.62 22.45
C ASN A 110 19.24 -6.44 21.46
N SER A 111 18.06 -6.02 21.91
CA SER A 111 16.83 -5.97 21.10
C SER A 111 16.81 -4.89 20.02
N PHE A 112 17.74 -3.94 20.06
CA PHE A 112 17.85 -2.86 19.09
C PHE A 112 19.07 -2.97 18.16
N LYS A 113 20.01 -3.88 18.45
CA LYS A 113 21.22 -4.09 17.66
C LYS A 113 20.90 -4.92 16.42
N LYS A 114 21.30 -4.45 15.23
CA LYS A 114 21.08 -5.20 13.98
C LYS A 114 21.78 -6.57 14.06
N PRO A 115 21.06 -7.69 13.93
CA PRO A 115 21.65 -9.01 13.95
C PRO A 115 22.37 -9.34 12.63
N LYS A 116 23.33 -10.27 12.69
CA LYS A 116 24.08 -10.75 11.52
C LYS A 116 23.11 -11.42 10.53
N ASN A 117 23.39 -11.29 9.23
CA ASN A 117 22.58 -11.86 8.13
C ASN A 117 21.11 -11.41 8.07
N CYS A 118 20.75 -10.34 8.79
CA CYS A 118 19.46 -9.70 8.65
C CYS A 118 19.34 -8.99 7.30
N LEU A 119 18.24 -9.24 6.58
CA LEU A 119 17.91 -8.55 5.34
C LEU A 119 17.59 -7.08 5.62
N TYR A 120 16.59 -6.84 6.46
CA TYR A 120 16.12 -5.51 6.82
C TYR A 120 15.36 -5.56 8.16
N ARG A 121 15.22 -4.39 8.80
CA ARG A 121 14.42 -4.21 10.01
C ARG A 121 13.14 -3.48 9.66
N LYS A 122 11.99 -4.06 9.99
CA LYS A 122 10.70 -3.39 9.99
C LYS A 122 10.66 -2.35 11.10
N ARG A 123 9.96 -1.24 10.88
CA ARG A 123 9.78 -0.25 11.94
C ARG A 123 8.78 -0.78 12.97
N SER A 124 9.22 -0.92 14.22
CA SER A 124 8.37 -1.47 15.27
C SER A 124 7.20 -0.53 15.53
N ARG A 125 5.98 -1.06 15.57
CA ARG A 125 4.78 -0.27 15.95
C ARG A 125 4.86 0.28 17.38
N PHE A 126 5.74 -0.28 18.21
CA PHE A 126 5.93 0.08 19.61
C PHE A 126 7.25 0.80 19.87
N GLU A 127 7.93 1.32 18.85
CA GLU A 127 9.08 2.20 19.05
C GLU A 127 8.63 3.50 19.76
N VAL A 128 9.22 3.82 20.91
CA VAL A 128 8.88 5.05 21.67
C VAL A 128 9.43 6.27 20.94
N ILE A 129 8.54 7.15 20.51
CA ILE A 129 8.92 8.32 19.70
C ILE A 129 8.30 9.58 20.30
N PRO A 130 9.10 10.65 20.53
CA PRO A 130 8.60 11.90 21.05
C PRO A 130 7.86 12.71 19.98
N TYR A 131 6.84 13.41 20.46
CA TYR A 131 6.01 14.40 19.78
C TYR A 131 5.75 15.54 20.76
N GLU A 132 5.36 16.68 20.25
CA GLU A 132 4.71 17.74 21.03
C GLU A 132 3.27 17.85 20.53
N VAL A 133 2.31 18.05 21.41
CA VAL A 133 0.89 18.24 21.08
C VAL A 133 0.45 19.48 21.85
N ASN A 134 0.10 20.56 21.15
CA ASN A 134 -0.31 21.82 21.76
C ASN A 134 0.66 22.38 22.82
N GLY A 135 1.97 22.19 22.64
CA GLY A 135 3.00 22.64 23.59
C GLY A 135 3.36 21.63 24.69
N GLU A 136 2.64 20.50 24.79
CA GLU A 136 2.96 19.43 25.73
C GLU A 136 3.67 18.27 25.04
N LYS A 137 4.72 17.72 25.66
CA LYS A 137 5.45 16.59 25.09
C LYS A 137 4.71 15.28 25.30
N ILE A 138 4.48 14.53 24.23
CA ILE A 138 3.87 13.20 24.25
C ILE A 138 4.81 12.19 23.61
N TYR A 139 4.92 11.01 24.18
CA TYR A 139 5.72 9.90 23.69
C TYR A 139 4.79 8.81 23.15
N GLU A 140 4.77 8.61 21.83
CA GLU A 140 3.95 7.57 21.20
C GLU A 140 4.61 6.20 21.36
N CYS A 141 3.83 5.18 21.73
CA CYS A 141 4.19 3.76 21.69
C CYS A 141 2.96 2.93 21.34
N GLY A 142 2.95 2.25 20.20
CA GLY A 142 1.78 1.52 19.71
C GLY A 142 0.68 2.48 19.27
N ILE A 143 -0.53 2.28 19.80
CA ILE A 143 -1.69 3.15 19.57
C ILE A 143 -1.87 4.22 20.66
N TYR A 144 -0.95 4.31 21.62
CA TYR A 144 -1.05 5.20 22.78
C TYR A 144 0.04 6.27 22.75
N GLY A 145 -0.30 7.46 23.23
CA GLY A 145 0.64 8.51 23.61
C GLY A 145 0.70 8.66 25.13
N PHE A 146 1.90 8.87 25.67
CA PHE A 146 2.16 9.04 27.11
C PHE A 146 2.78 10.41 27.36
N PHE A 147 2.38 11.09 28.43
CA PHE A 147 2.96 12.40 28.79
C PHE A 147 4.37 12.27 29.41
N ASN A 148 4.76 11.07 29.80
CA ASN A 148 6.05 10.76 30.38
C ASN A 148 6.79 9.70 29.54
N TYR A 149 8.08 9.94 29.26
CA TYR A 149 8.92 9.00 28.54
C TYR A 149 9.07 7.68 29.31
N LYS A 150 9.17 7.75 30.63
CA LYS A 150 9.29 6.58 31.50
C LYS A 150 8.06 5.69 31.35
N ASP A 151 6.86 6.27 31.33
CA ASP A 151 5.61 5.51 31.17
C ASP A 151 5.49 4.88 29.78
N ALA A 152 5.91 5.60 28.73
CA ALA A 152 5.99 5.04 27.38
C ALA A 152 6.99 3.89 27.29
N LYS A 153 8.14 4.01 27.96
CA LYS A 153 9.16 2.95 28.03
C LYS A 153 8.73 1.78 28.89
N ASP A 154 8.05 2.01 29.99
CA ASP A 154 7.47 0.96 30.82
C ASP A 154 6.37 0.22 30.06
N TYR A 155 5.51 0.93 29.33
CA TYR A 155 4.56 0.30 28.43
C TYR A 155 5.26 -0.50 27.33
N GLN A 156 6.25 0.09 26.64
CA GLN A 156 7.06 -0.61 25.64
C GLN A 156 7.70 -1.88 26.23
N ASN A 157 8.32 -1.79 27.41
CA ASN A 157 8.97 -2.89 28.10
C ASN A 157 7.95 -3.96 28.50
N ARG A 158 6.78 -3.59 29.01
CA ARG A 158 5.69 -4.54 29.34
C ARG A 158 5.13 -5.22 28.09
N VAL A 159 5.02 -4.50 26.97
CA VAL A 159 4.68 -5.07 25.65
C VAL A 159 5.79 -6.02 25.20
N TYR A 160 7.06 -5.70 25.42
CA TYR A 160 8.18 -6.54 24.96
C TYR A 160 8.43 -7.75 25.85
N SER A 161 8.15 -7.63 27.15
CA SER A 161 8.32 -8.68 28.15
C SER A 161 7.08 -9.56 28.32
N MET A 162 6.09 -9.46 27.44
CA MET A 162 4.84 -10.26 27.50
C MET A 162 4.03 -10.09 28.80
N LYS A 163 4.19 -8.95 29.49
CA LYS A 163 3.48 -8.67 30.76
C LYS A 163 2.10 -8.06 30.57
N ILE A 164 1.69 -7.75 29.34
CA ILE A 164 0.34 -7.26 29.01
C ILE A 164 -0.47 -8.44 28.49
N LYS A 165 -1.41 -8.92 29.32
CA LYS A 165 -2.32 -10.00 28.94
C LYS A 165 -3.34 -9.51 27.92
N ASN A 166 -3.94 -8.32 28.09
CA ASN A 166 -4.91 -7.77 27.15
C ASN A 166 -4.44 -6.42 26.55
N PRO A 167 -3.94 -6.35 25.30
CA PRO A 167 -3.53 -5.10 24.67
C PRO A 167 -4.62 -4.05 24.42
N ASN A 168 -5.90 -4.36 24.68
CA ASN A 168 -6.95 -3.34 24.70
C ASN A 168 -7.14 -2.72 26.10
N GLU A 169 -6.48 -3.24 27.13
CA GLU A 169 -6.46 -2.63 28.46
C GLU A 169 -5.62 -1.35 28.40
N LYS A 170 -6.31 -0.21 28.47
CA LYS A 170 -5.69 1.11 28.34
C LYS A 170 -4.66 1.32 29.46
N PRO A 171 -3.40 1.60 29.15
CA PRO A 171 -2.39 1.97 30.15
C PRO A 171 -2.82 3.20 30.97
N GLN A 172 -2.37 3.29 32.21
CA GLN A 172 -2.51 4.53 33.00
C GLN A 172 -1.74 5.68 32.34
N ASN A 173 -2.22 6.91 32.54
CA ASN A 173 -1.60 8.16 32.08
C ASN A 173 -1.30 8.23 30.57
N CYS A 174 -2.18 7.62 29.76
CA CYS A 174 -2.05 7.64 28.32
C CYS A 174 -3.31 8.17 27.61
N VAL A 175 -3.11 8.63 26.38
CA VAL A 175 -4.15 9.06 25.43
C VAL A 175 -4.09 8.19 24.18
N LEU A 176 -5.23 8.01 23.50
CA LEU A 176 -5.26 7.28 22.24
C LEU A 176 -4.66 8.16 21.14
N LYS A 177 -3.80 7.59 20.27
CA LYS A 177 -3.20 8.31 19.14
C LYS A 177 -4.23 8.98 18.22
N THR A 178 -5.42 8.39 18.12
CA THR A 178 -6.54 8.93 17.35
C THR A 178 -7.09 10.23 17.94
N SER A 179 -6.96 10.49 19.25
CA SER A 179 -7.52 11.68 19.88
C SER A 179 -6.76 12.96 19.53
N TYR A 180 -5.49 12.86 19.16
CA TYR A 180 -4.64 13.99 18.75
C TYR A 180 -4.10 13.83 17.32
N LYS A 181 -4.69 12.94 16.50
CA LYS A 181 -4.28 12.77 15.09
C LYS A 181 -4.40 14.08 14.28
N ASN A 182 -5.41 14.87 14.60
CA ASN A 182 -5.73 16.13 13.94
C ASN A 182 -5.26 17.36 14.74
N ASP A 183 -4.35 17.18 15.69
CA ASP A 183 -3.62 18.27 16.32
C ASP A 183 -2.26 18.45 15.64
N VAL A 184 -1.71 19.65 15.79
CA VAL A 184 -0.36 19.94 15.29
C VAL A 184 0.62 19.30 16.24
N THR A 185 1.42 18.39 15.70
CA THR A 185 2.60 17.85 16.35
C THR A 185 3.86 18.36 15.69
N TRP A 186 5.05 18.13 16.25
CA TRP A 186 6.29 18.40 15.52
C TRP A 186 7.42 17.45 15.88
N TYR A 187 8.45 17.46 15.04
CA TYR A 187 9.69 16.71 15.22
C TYR A 187 10.86 17.34 14.46
N ASN A 188 12.08 16.92 14.77
CA ASN A 188 13.27 17.39 14.08
C ASN A 188 13.76 16.34 13.06
N VAL A 189 14.14 16.78 11.85
CA VAL A 189 14.83 15.99 10.82
C VAL A 189 16.04 16.79 10.35
N GLY A 190 17.25 16.26 10.51
CA GLY A 190 18.47 16.93 10.03
C GLY A 190 18.71 18.33 10.62
N GLY A 191 18.18 18.62 11.82
CA GLY A 191 18.25 19.94 12.46
C GLY A 191 17.05 20.86 12.16
N GLU A 192 16.20 20.50 11.19
CA GLU A 192 15.01 21.27 10.85
C GLU A 192 13.76 20.76 11.57
N LYS A 193 12.94 21.69 12.06
CA LYS A 193 11.66 21.37 12.71
C LYS A 193 10.55 21.20 11.66
N ILE A 194 9.90 20.04 11.68
CA ILE A 194 8.73 19.71 10.87
C ILE A 194 7.50 19.64 11.76
N TYR A 195 6.53 20.51 11.51
CA TYR A 195 5.21 20.49 12.12
C TYR A 195 4.30 19.52 11.36
N GLU A 196 3.68 18.57 12.03
CA GLU A 196 2.87 17.51 11.43
C GLU A 196 1.42 17.63 11.85
N CYS A 197 0.51 17.45 10.91
CA CYS A 197 -0.91 17.42 11.17
C CYS A 197 -1.55 16.39 10.24
N GLY A 198 -2.38 15.50 10.79
CA GLY A 198 -3.00 14.41 10.01
C GLY A 198 -1.95 13.59 9.23
N ASP A 199 -2.07 13.63 7.91
CA ASP A 199 -1.27 12.85 6.97
C ASP A 199 -0.08 13.63 6.35
N TYR A 200 0.16 14.89 6.74
CA TYR A 200 1.21 15.76 6.18
C TYR A 200 2.07 16.47 7.24
N GLY A 201 3.31 16.78 6.86
CA GLY A 201 4.27 17.62 7.59
C GLY A 201 4.54 18.94 6.85
N PHE A 202 4.95 19.97 7.59
CA PHE A 202 5.08 21.37 7.18
C PHE A 202 6.32 21.98 7.85
N HIS A 203 7.05 22.87 7.17
CA HIS A 203 8.12 23.65 7.82
C HIS A 203 7.55 24.80 8.67
N ASN A 204 6.31 25.24 8.40
CA ASN A 204 5.66 26.35 9.07
C ASN A 204 4.50 25.87 9.98
N TYR A 205 4.52 26.30 11.24
CA TYR A 205 3.47 25.99 12.23
C TYR A 205 2.08 26.51 11.82
N ALA A 206 2.01 27.72 11.25
CA ALA A 206 0.74 28.32 10.82
C ALA A 206 0.07 27.48 9.73
N ASP A 207 0.85 26.95 8.78
CA ASP A 207 0.34 26.06 7.72
C ASP A 207 -0.18 24.75 8.30
N ALA A 208 0.58 24.12 9.20
CA ALA A 208 0.12 22.91 9.90
C ALA A 208 -1.16 23.17 10.72
N LYS A 209 -1.24 24.31 11.42
CA LYS A 209 -2.41 24.70 12.23
C LYS A 209 -3.64 24.96 11.36
N ASN A 210 -3.47 25.63 10.23
CA ASN A 210 -4.54 25.87 9.26
C ASN A 210 -5.03 24.55 8.66
N TYR A 211 -4.12 23.64 8.31
CA TYR A 211 -4.49 22.31 7.83
C TYR A 211 -5.26 21.49 8.89
N CYS A 212 -4.83 21.53 10.15
CA CYS A 212 -5.54 20.88 11.27
C CYS A 212 -6.94 21.45 11.48
N ARG A 213 -7.11 22.77 11.43
CA ARG A 213 -8.42 23.41 11.48
C ARG A 213 -9.32 22.94 10.33
N ALA A 214 -8.77 22.91 9.12
CA ALA A 214 -9.51 22.45 7.95
C ALA A 214 -9.91 20.96 8.05
N LEU A 215 -9.04 20.09 8.59
CA LEU A 215 -9.38 18.69 8.87
C LEU A 215 -10.52 18.54 9.88
N LYS A 216 -10.52 19.35 10.95
CA LYS A 216 -11.58 19.36 11.98
C LYS A 216 -12.91 19.89 11.46
N LEU A 217 -12.88 20.92 10.61
CA LEU A 217 -14.09 21.54 10.04
C LEU A 217 -14.74 20.70 8.93
N ASN A 218 -13.93 20.02 8.11
CA ASN A 218 -14.42 19.34 6.90
C ASN A 218 -14.63 17.82 7.06
N ASN A 219 -14.62 17.26 8.28
CA ASN A 219 -14.76 15.81 8.51
C ASN A 219 -13.78 14.96 7.65
N GLY A 220 -12.55 15.44 7.46
CA GLY A 220 -11.56 14.83 6.55
C GLY A 220 -11.66 15.40 5.14
N ILE A 221 -10.71 16.26 4.79
CA ILE A 221 -10.55 16.84 3.46
C ILE A 221 -10.50 15.72 2.40
N ASP A 222 -11.30 15.87 1.34
CA ASP A 222 -11.31 15.05 0.11
C ASP A 222 -9.86 14.91 -0.38
N SER A 223 -9.27 13.72 -0.24
CA SER A 223 -7.82 13.61 -0.09
C SER A 223 -6.99 13.77 -1.39
N ILE A 224 -7.62 14.26 -2.46
CA ILE A 224 -6.96 14.64 -3.72
C ILE A 224 -6.01 15.84 -3.50
N TRP A 225 -6.24 16.63 -2.45
CA TRP A 225 -5.51 17.86 -2.21
C TRP A 225 -4.26 17.65 -1.33
N ARG A 226 -3.08 17.98 -1.87
CA ARG A 226 -1.87 18.23 -1.09
C ARG A 226 -1.97 19.62 -0.45
N PRO A 227 -1.82 19.76 0.87
CA PRO A 227 -2.01 21.05 1.48
C PRO A 227 -0.97 22.07 1.04
N LYS A 228 -1.40 23.29 0.74
CA LYS A 228 -0.48 24.39 0.42
C LYS A 228 0.54 24.53 1.55
N GLY A 229 1.83 24.59 1.20
CA GLY A 229 2.93 24.71 2.16
C GLY A 229 3.37 23.38 2.82
N TYR A 230 2.81 22.23 2.42
CA TYR A 230 3.30 20.95 2.93
C TYR A 230 4.75 20.69 2.49
N ALA A 231 5.55 20.21 3.43
CA ALA A 231 6.95 19.86 3.25
C ALA A 231 7.11 18.37 2.91
N CYS A 232 6.41 17.52 3.65
CA CYS A 232 6.54 16.08 3.55
C CYS A 232 5.24 15.37 3.94
N GLU A 233 5.21 14.05 3.77
CA GLU A 233 4.12 13.26 4.35
C GLU A 233 4.39 13.00 5.83
N SER A 234 3.31 12.87 6.61
CA SER A 234 3.38 12.59 8.05
C SER A 234 4.15 11.28 8.31
N ARG A 235 5.03 11.29 9.31
CA ARG A 235 5.73 10.09 9.81
C ARG A 235 4.75 9.04 10.30
N ARG A 236 3.58 9.44 10.81
CA ARG A 236 2.53 8.47 11.19
C ARG A 236 2.09 7.66 9.98
N LYS A 237 1.92 8.32 8.84
CA LYS A 237 1.60 7.71 7.54
C LYS A 237 2.70 6.79 7.02
N LEU A 238 3.97 7.09 7.34
CA LEU A 238 5.14 6.29 6.96
C LEU A 238 5.36 5.07 7.86
N LYS A 239 5.15 5.22 9.18
CA LYS A 239 5.34 4.15 10.19
C LYS A 239 4.39 2.97 10.01
N GLU A 240 3.17 3.25 9.54
CA GLU A 240 2.11 2.26 9.40
C GLU A 240 2.15 1.53 8.05
N PHE A 241 3.12 1.85 7.19
CA PHE A 241 3.27 1.26 5.86
C PHE A 241 4.33 0.16 5.85
N ASP A 242 3.90 -1.06 5.54
CA ASP A 242 4.76 -2.18 5.18
C ASP A 242 4.36 -2.65 3.76
N ILE A 243 5.29 -2.59 2.81
CA ILE A 243 5.03 -3.03 1.43
C ILE A 243 4.63 -4.52 1.36
N THR A 244 5.06 -5.34 2.32
CA THR A 244 4.76 -6.77 2.37
C THR A 244 3.28 -7.06 2.56
N ASP A 245 2.53 -6.14 3.18
CA ASP A 245 1.07 -6.22 3.32
C ASP A 245 0.34 -6.13 1.96
N TYR A 246 1.02 -5.61 0.94
CA TYR A 246 0.51 -5.44 -0.43
C TYR A 246 1.10 -6.44 -1.41
N LEU A 247 2.08 -7.24 -0.97
CA LEU A 247 2.68 -8.25 -1.82
C LEU A 247 1.69 -9.38 -2.11
N GLY A 248 1.88 -10.00 -3.27
CA GLY A 248 1.11 -11.15 -3.72
C GLY A 248 1.53 -12.46 -3.06
N GLN A 249 0.93 -13.56 -3.52
CA GLN A 249 1.37 -14.93 -3.21
C GLN A 249 2.13 -15.58 -4.39
N ASN A 250 2.03 -15.00 -5.60
CA ASN A 250 2.70 -15.54 -6.79
C ASN A 250 4.24 -15.38 -6.69
N ALA A 251 4.94 -16.51 -6.55
CA ALA A 251 6.40 -16.56 -6.38
C ALA A 251 7.18 -15.84 -7.50
N VAL A 252 6.82 -16.14 -8.76
CA VAL A 252 7.45 -15.54 -9.95
C VAL A 252 7.18 -14.04 -9.97
N GLY A 253 5.94 -13.65 -9.65
CA GLY A 253 5.53 -12.26 -9.48
C GLY A 253 6.42 -11.51 -8.50
N ILE A 254 6.60 -12.06 -7.30
CA ILE A 254 7.41 -11.49 -6.22
C ILE A 254 8.90 -11.41 -6.61
N ASN A 255 9.44 -12.42 -7.30
CA ASN A 255 10.84 -12.42 -7.71
C ASN A 255 11.12 -11.35 -8.78
N VAL A 256 10.24 -11.23 -9.77
CA VAL A 256 10.30 -10.15 -10.75
C VAL A 256 10.19 -8.80 -10.05
N TRP A 257 9.22 -8.66 -9.12
CA TRP A 257 9.01 -7.45 -8.34
C TRP A 257 10.27 -7.05 -7.56
N LYS A 258 10.85 -7.98 -6.78
CA LYS A 258 12.10 -7.76 -6.02
C LYS A 258 13.18 -7.21 -6.96
N GLY A 259 13.45 -7.88 -8.07
CA GLY A 259 14.52 -7.45 -8.96
C GLY A 259 14.28 -6.12 -9.68
N VAL A 260 13.05 -5.58 -9.72
CA VAL A 260 12.74 -4.28 -10.34
C VAL A 260 12.67 -3.16 -9.28
N TRP A 261 12.11 -3.46 -8.11
CA TRP A 261 11.64 -2.47 -7.13
C TRP A 261 12.38 -2.45 -5.79
N HIS A 262 13.17 -3.48 -5.43
CA HIS A 262 13.70 -3.66 -4.06
C HIS A 262 14.44 -2.46 -3.44
N ASN A 263 15.02 -1.56 -4.24
CA ASN A 263 15.78 -0.39 -3.78
C ASN A 263 15.09 0.96 -4.06
N TYR A 264 13.81 0.96 -4.42
CA TYR A 264 13.10 2.18 -4.81
C TYR A 264 11.87 2.41 -3.94
N ASP A 265 11.85 3.54 -3.26
CA ASP A 265 10.70 3.99 -2.47
C ASP A 265 9.76 4.88 -3.29
N TYR A 266 8.64 5.27 -2.68
CA TYR A 266 7.66 6.10 -3.35
C TYR A 266 8.19 7.48 -3.77
N GLU A 267 9.14 8.06 -3.03
CA GLU A 267 9.72 9.36 -3.36
C GLU A 267 10.40 9.30 -4.72
N TYR A 268 11.29 8.31 -4.89
CA TYR A 268 11.91 8.03 -6.18
C TYR A 268 10.87 7.77 -7.28
N LEU A 269 9.82 6.99 -6.97
CA LEU A 269 8.80 6.62 -7.96
C LEU A 269 7.93 7.80 -8.41
N SER A 270 7.66 8.74 -7.51
CA SER A 270 6.82 9.91 -7.77
C SER A 270 7.55 11.06 -8.47
N ALA A 271 8.88 11.02 -8.51
CA ALA A 271 9.70 12.04 -9.14
C ALA A 271 9.39 12.22 -10.64
N HIS A 272 9.56 13.45 -11.13
CA HIS A 272 9.36 13.84 -12.53
C HIS A 272 7.96 13.43 -13.04
N ASP A 273 6.91 13.80 -12.30
CA ASP A 273 5.52 13.47 -12.64
C ASP A 273 5.32 11.97 -12.92
N PHE A 274 5.82 11.12 -12.02
CA PHE A 274 5.76 9.65 -12.11
C PHE A 274 6.49 9.02 -13.30
N LEU A 275 7.41 9.74 -13.96
CA LEU A 275 8.21 9.16 -15.06
C LEU A 275 9.04 7.96 -14.60
N ASN A 276 9.58 8.00 -13.37
CA ASN A 276 10.33 6.89 -12.80
C ASN A 276 9.43 5.65 -12.58
N LEU A 277 8.23 5.85 -12.04
CA LEU A 277 7.24 4.79 -11.90
C LEU A 277 6.86 4.19 -13.27
N ALA A 278 6.62 5.02 -14.29
CA ALA A 278 6.29 4.53 -15.63
C ALA A 278 7.43 3.70 -16.26
N LYS A 279 8.70 4.13 -16.11
CA LYS A 279 9.87 3.37 -16.57
C LYS A 279 9.96 2.00 -15.91
N LYS A 280 9.72 1.95 -14.59
CA LYS A 280 9.77 0.69 -13.82
C LYS A 280 8.59 -0.24 -14.14
N ILE A 281 7.39 0.28 -14.35
CA ILE A 281 6.23 -0.48 -14.85
C ILE A 281 6.57 -1.15 -16.19
N LEU A 282 7.15 -0.39 -17.14
CA LEU A 282 7.57 -0.95 -18.43
C LEU A 282 8.63 -2.06 -18.24
N GLN A 283 9.60 -1.83 -17.35
CA GLN A 283 10.65 -2.81 -17.04
C GLN A 283 10.05 -4.11 -16.47
N GLU A 284 9.10 -4.02 -15.54
CA GLU A 284 8.43 -5.16 -14.93
C GLU A 284 7.58 -5.93 -15.96
N ILE A 285 6.77 -5.24 -16.76
CA ILE A 285 6.00 -5.84 -17.86
C ILE A 285 6.94 -6.61 -18.80
N ASN A 286 8.07 -6.01 -19.20
CA ASN A 286 9.01 -6.66 -20.11
C ASN A 286 9.74 -7.86 -19.50
N ARG A 287 9.92 -7.90 -18.16
CA ARG A 287 10.42 -9.10 -17.49
C ARG A 287 9.41 -10.25 -17.56
N TYR A 288 8.12 -9.98 -17.30
CA TYR A 288 7.08 -11.00 -17.49
C TYR A 288 6.98 -11.43 -18.95
N ARG A 289 6.99 -10.50 -19.91
CA ARG A 289 6.96 -10.83 -21.35
C ARG A 289 8.12 -11.75 -21.73
N LYS A 290 9.35 -11.48 -21.26
CA LYS A 290 10.51 -12.37 -21.49
C LYS A 290 10.27 -13.78 -20.94
N LEU A 291 9.77 -13.90 -19.71
CA LEU A 291 9.47 -15.19 -19.08
C LEU A 291 8.40 -16.01 -19.85
N HIS A 292 7.53 -15.31 -20.57
CA HIS A 292 6.50 -15.89 -21.44
C HIS A 292 6.88 -15.88 -22.92
N ARG A 293 8.16 -15.70 -23.29
CA ARG A 293 8.63 -15.68 -24.68
C ARG A 293 7.94 -14.64 -25.58
N SER A 294 7.32 -13.63 -24.99
CA SER A 294 6.71 -12.51 -25.70
C SER A 294 7.76 -11.43 -25.94
N GLN A 295 7.74 -10.84 -27.13
CA GLN A 295 8.69 -9.78 -27.51
C GLN A 295 8.59 -8.57 -26.57
N PRO A 296 9.69 -7.88 -26.21
CA PRO A 296 9.62 -6.72 -25.34
C PRO A 296 8.81 -5.59 -25.99
N ILE A 297 7.91 -4.99 -25.21
CA ILE A 297 7.07 -3.87 -25.61
C ILE A 297 7.83 -2.55 -25.43
N LYS A 298 7.56 -1.55 -26.29
CA LYS A 298 8.21 -0.24 -26.25
C LYS A 298 7.24 0.87 -25.86
N PHE A 299 7.73 1.87 -25.13
CA PHE A 299 6.96 3.05 -24.76
C PHE A 299 6.45 3.81 -26.00
N ASN A 300 5.26 4.38 -25.91
CA ASN A 300 4.65 5.19 -26.95
C ASN A 300 3.99 6.43 -26.35
N LYS A 301 4.45 7.61 -26.79
CA LYS A 301 3.96 8.90 -26.29
C LYS A 301 2.48 9.14 -26.57
N LYS A 302 1.97 8.77 -27.77
CA LYS A 302 0.55 8.95 -28.12
C LYS A 302 -0.37 8.10 -27.24
N LEU A 303 -0.03 6.83 -27.03
CA LEU A 303 -0.76 5.95 -26.11
C LEU A 303 -0.68 6.44 -24.65
N THR A 304 0.45 7.03 -24.26
CA THR A 304 0.64 7.61 -22.91
C THR A 304 -0.32 8.77 -22.66
N VAL A 305 -0.52 9.65 -23.66
CA VAL A 305 -1.51 10.74 -23.56
C VAL A 305 -2.92 10.18 -23.35
N ILE A 306 -3.29 9.12 -24.07
CA ILE A 306 -4.59 8.45 -23.92
C ILE A 306 -4.72 7.84 -22.52
N ALA A 307 -3.71 7.10 -22.08
CA ALA A 307 -3.69 6.44 -20.78
C ALA A 307 -3.76 7.46 -19.62
N ASN A 308 -3.05 8.59 -19.70
CA ASN A 308 -3.12 9.66 -18.71
C ASN A 308 -4.52 10.26 -18.62
N ARG A 309 -5.16 10.51 -19.77
CA ARG A 309 -6.54 11.00 -19.81
C ARG A 309 -7.50 10.03 -19.10
N ASP A 310 -7.35 8.73 -19.32
CA ASP A 310 -8.17 7.72 -18.65
C ASP A 310 -7.92 7.71 -17.13
N ALA A 311 -6.66 7.69 -16.71
CA ALA A 311 -6.29 7.70 -15.30
C ALA A 311 -6.85 8.93 -14.58
N MET A 312 -6.71 10.12 -15.17
CA MET A 312 -7.29 11.36 -14.65
C MET A 312 -8.82 11.33 -14.61
N LYS A 313 -9.47 10.81 -15.67
CA LYS A 313 -10.93 10.68 -15.70
C LYS A 313 -11.44 9.77 -14.59
N ILE A 314 -10.76 8.66 -14.32
CA ILE A 314 -11.11 7.73 -13.24
C ILE A 314 -10.91 8.41 -11.87
N ALA A 315 -9.81 9.13 -11.69
CA ALA A 315 -9.55 9.90 -10.47
C ALA A 315 -10.64 10.96 -10.20
N LEU A 316 -11.05 11.70 -11.23
CA LEU A 316 -12.06 12.76 -11.11
C LEU A 316 -13.47 12.21 -10.88
N LYS A 317 -13.86 11.17 -11.63
CA LYS A 317 -15.22 10.61 -11.58
C LYS A 317 -15.41 9.54 -10.50
N LYS A 318 -14.32 9.14 -9.83
CA LYS A 318 -14.25 7.99 -8.89
C LYS A 318 -14.95 6.73 -9.44
N THR A 319 -14.90 6.55 -10.77
CA THR A 319 -15.59 5.49 -11.51
C THR A 319 -14.72 5.00 -12.66
N LEU A 320 -14.58 3.69 -12.76
CA LEU A 320 -13.96 3.00 -13.88
C LEU A 320 -15.02 2.70 -14.94
N THR A 321 -14.82 3.19 -16.15
CA THR A 321 -15.75 3.03 -17.27
C THR A 321 -15.02 2.56 -18.51
N LYS A 322 -15.65 1.74 -19.34
CA LYS A 322 -15.10 1.34 -20.63
C LYS A 322 -14.81 2.56 -21.51
N PRO A 323 -13.56 2.77 -21.96
CA PRO A 323 -13.26 3.81 -22.92
C PRO A 323 -13.95 3.55 -24.26
N PHE A 324 -14.31 4.62 -24.96
CA PHE A 324 -14.91 4.56 -26.30
C PHE A 324 -13.99 3.83 -27.30
N ASP A 325 -12.67 4.04 -27.20
CA ASP A 325 -11.65 3.44 -28.05
C ASP A 325 -11.18 2.05 -27.59
N SER A 326 -11.92 1.40 -26.67
CA SER A 326 -11.54 0.10 -26.11
C SER A 326 -11.53 -1.03 -27.12
N ASN A 327 -12.10 -0.86 -28.32
CA ASN A 327 -11.97 -1.81 -29.42
C ASN A 327 -10.65 -1.66 -30.18
N LEU A 328 -10.03 -0.47 -30.14
CA LEU A 328 -8.77 -0.17 -30.82
C LEU A 328 -7.57 -0.50 -29.95
N TYR A 329 -7.60 -0.12 -28.68
CA TYR A 329 -6.46 -0.28 -27.78
C TYR A 329 -6.76 -1.29 -26.67
N GLY A 330 -5.77 -2.14 -26.38
CA GLY A 330 -5.78 -2.95 -25.18
C GLY A 330 -5.68 -2.07 -23.94
N MET A 331 -6.21 -2.51 -22.80
CA MET A 331 -6.18 -1.75 -21.56
C MET A 331 -5.94 -2.65 -20.35
N THR A 332 -5.08 -2.21 -19.45
CA THR A 332 -5.07 -2.70 -18.06
C THR A 332 -5.30 -1.54 -17.09
N PHE A 333 -5.87 -1.86 -15.93
CA PHE A 333 -6.18 -0.90 -14.87
C PHE A 333 -5.73 -1.45 -13.52
N GLY A 334 -5.10 -0.59 -12.72
CA GLY A 334 -4.66 -0.91 -11.38
C GLY A 334 -4.93 0.23 -10.42
N LEU A 335 -5.35 -0.12 -9.21
CA LEU A 335 -5.58 0.76 -8.09
C LEU A 335 -4.82 0.20 -6.89
N SER A 336 -4.01 1.03 -6.23
CA SER A 336 -3.29 0.64 -5.02
C SER A 336 -3.19 1.81 -4.06
N TYR A 337 -2.85 1.54 -2.80
CA TYR A 337 -2.32 2.59 -1.93
C TYR A 337 -1.07 3.16 -2.58
N TYR A 338 -0.91 4.49 -2.64
CA TYR A 338 0.13 5.10 -3.48
C TYR A 338 1.55 4.64 -3.14
N ARG A 339 1.87 4.35 -1.87
CA ARG A 339 3.20 3.81 -1.51
C ARG A 339 3.40 2.36 -1.93
N ALA A 340 2.31 1.64 -2.17
CA ALA A 340 2.30 0.32 -2.78
C ALA A 340 2.07 0.39 -4.30
N ALA A 341 2.38 1.51 -4.96
CA ALA A 341 2.29 1.63 -6.43
C ALA A 341 3.04 0.51 -7.15
N SER A 342 4.19 0.10 -6.60
CA SER A 342 5.05 -0.93 -7.18
C SER A 342 4.40 -2.31 -7.23
N THR A 343 3.30 -2.57 -6.51
CA THR A 343 2.66 -3.90 -6.49
C THR A 343 1.65 -4.10 -7.61
N ILE A 344 1.26 -3.03 -8.33
CA ILE A 344 0.15 -3.07 -9.30
C ILE A 344 0.38 -4.07 -10.43
N VAL A 345 1.55 -4.05 -11.06
CA VAL A 345 1.82 -4.91 -12.24
C VAL A 345 1.97 -6.37 -11.78
N MET A 346 2.66 -6.61 -10.67
CA MET A 346 2.70 -7.92 -10.03
C MET A 346 1.29 -8.45 -9.72
N LYS A 347 0.37 -7.61 -9.23
CA LYS A 347 -1.04 -7.98 -9.00
C LYS A 347 -1.74 -8.40 -10.29
N TRP A 348 -1.52 -7.71 -11.40
CA TRP A 348 -2.01 -8.18 -12.72
C TRP A 348 -1.43 -9.54 -13.09
N TYR A 349 -0.14 -9.76 -12.82
CA TYR A 349 0.51 -11.03 -13.09
C TYR A 349 -0.06 -12.20 -12.25
N GLU A 350 -0.54 -11.96 -11.02
CA GLU A 350 -1.13 -13.02 -10.18
C GLU A 350 -2.31 -13.73 -10.86
N GLU A 351 -2.98 -13.08 -11.82
CA GLU A 351 -4.03 -13.71 -12.59
C GLU A 351 -3.54 -14.90 -13.44
N SER A 352 -2.23 -15.01 -13.68
CA SER A 352 -1.61 -16.16 -14.34
C SER A 352 -1.97 -17.48 -13.67
N SER A 353 -2.15 -17.48 -12.34
CA SER A 353 -2.50 -18.67 -11.56
C SER A 353 -3.90 -19.20 -11.88
N TYR A 354 -4.75 -18.39 -12.52
CA TYR A 354 -6.11 -18.75 -12.91
C TYR A 354 -6.24 -18.96 -14.42
N TYR A 355 -5.16 -18.78 -15.19
CA TYR A 355 -5.20 -18.95 -16.64
C TYR A 355 -4.85 -20.38 -17.07
N SER A 356 -5.67 -20.97 -17.94
CA SER A 356 -5.42 -22.28 -18.53
C SER A 356 -4.90 -22.14 -19.96
N TYR A 357 -3.64 -22.51 -20.17
CA TYR A 357 -2.99 -22.46 -21.49
C TYR A 357 -3.52 -23.48 -22.49
N ASN A 358 -4.29 -24.47 -22.03
CA ASN A 358 -4.85 -25.52 -22.87
C ASN A 358 -6.06 -25.03 -23.70
N GLN A 359 -6.67 -23.91 -23.29
CA GLN A 359 -7.84 -23.33 -23.93
C GLN A 359 -7.43 -22.16 -24.83
N ASN A 360 -7.89 -22.13 -26.08
CA ASN A 360 -7.67 -20.99 -26.98
C ASN A 360 -8.65 -19.82 -26.73
N THR A 361 -9.02 -19.61 -25.46
CA THR A 361 -10.05 -18.66 -25.04
C THR A 361 -9.56 -17.79 -23.89
N GLY A 362 -10.20 -16.63 -23.72
CA GLY A 362 -9.98 -15.78 -22.57
C GLY A 362 -10.75 -16.32 -21.37
N ILE A 363 -10.10 -16.32 -20.21
CA ILE A 363 -10.73 -16.69 -18.95
C ILE A 363 -11.12 -15.42 -18.20
N ARG A 364 -12.35 -15.37 -17.71
CA ARG A 364 -12.80 -14.24 -16.89
C ARG A 364 -11.96 -14.20 -15.61
N GLY A 365 -11.33 -13.08 -15.33
CA GLY A 365 -10.42 -12.95 -14.19
C GLY A 365 -8.94 -12.91 -14.60
N THR A 366 -8.62 -13.09 -15.89
CA THR A 366 -7.21 -13.15 -16.36
C THR A 366 -6.85 -12.12 -17.42
N GLN A 367 -7.73 -11.15 -17.65
CA GLN A 367 -7.61 -10.22 -18.75
C GLN A 367 -6.44 -9.24 -18.61
N MET A 368 -6.05 -8.88 -17.38
CA MET A 368 -4.89 -7.99 -17.17
C MET A 368 -3.60 -8.74 -17.47
N PHE A 369 -3.49 -9.98 -16.97
CA PHE A 369 -2.35 -10.86 -17.26
C PHE A 369 -2.21 -11.11 -18.76
N THR A 370 -3.27 -11.59 -19.43
CA THR A 370 -3.19 -11.95 -20.85
C THR A 370 -2.90 -10.74 -21.73
N GLN A 371 -3.42 -9.54 -21.39
CA GLN A 371 -3.08 -8.31 -22.12
C GLN A 371 -1.61 -7.92 -21.93
N MET A 372 -1.07 -8.04 -20.72
CA MET A 372 0.30 -7.68 -20.41
C MET A 372 1.31 -8.52 -21.21
N ILE A 373 1.07 -9.83 -21.29
CA ILE A 373 1.96 -10.76 -21.99
C ILE A 373 1.58 -11.03 -23.45
N TRP A 374 0.55 -10.36 -23.98
CA TRP A 374 0.08 -10.56 -25.35
C TRP A 374 1.20 -10.36 -26.38
N ASN A 375 1.64 -11.45 -27.05
CA ASN A 375 2.85 -11.44 -27.87
C ASN A 375 2.81 -10.37 -28.97
N LYS A 376 1.69 -10.25 -29.70
CA LYS A 376 1.52 -9.26 -30.78
C LYS A 376 1.53 -7.80 -30.32
N SER A 377 1.33 -7.48 -29.04
CA SER A 377 1.36 -6.10 -28.56
C SER A 377 2.79 -5.55 -28.52
N ILE A 378 3.06 -4.46 -29.25
CA ILE A 378 4.42 -3.90 -29.45
C ILE A 378 4.61 -2.49 -28.88
N ARG A 379 3.53 -1.77 -28.59
CA ARG A 379 3.55 -0.41 -28.02
C ARG A 379 2.74 -0.31 -26.73
N LEU A 380 3.28 0.40 -25.76
CA LEU A 380 2.69 0.64 -24.45
C LEU A 380 2.61 2.15 -24.16
N GLY A 381 1.44 2.64 -23.76
CA GLY A 381 1.28 3.91 -23.07
C GLY A 381 0.94 3.67 -21.61
N ILE A 382 1.50 4.47 -20.70
CA ILE A 382 1.27 4.35 -19.26
C ILE A 382 0.73 5.68 -18.74
N GLY A 383 -0.43 5.64 -18.11
CA GLY A 383 -1.07 6.78 -17.49
C GLY A 383 -1.15 6.61 -15.99
N ILE A 384 -0.82 7.66 -15.25
CA ILE A 384 -0.74 7.61 -13.80
C ILE A 384 -1.48 8.81 -13.23
N ALA A 385 -2.41 8.56 -12.32
CA ALA A 385 -3.10 9.61 -11.58
C ALA A 385 -3.06 9.28 -10.09
N ARG A 386 -2.71 10.28 -9.27
CA ARG A 386 -2.85 10.19 -7.82
C ARG A 386 -4.18 10.80 -7.42
N MET A 387 -4.92 10.06 -6.61
CA MET A 387 -6.20 10.49 -6.05
C MET A 387 -6.16 10.07 -4.60
N GLU A 388 -6.22 10.99 -3.65
CA GLU A 388 -6.30 10.55 -2.25
C GLU A 388 -5.02 9.82 -1.79
N ASN A 389 -5.23 8.81 -0.96
CA ASN A 389 -4.24 7.81 -0.60
C ASN A 389 -4.10 6.72 -1.69
N LEU A 390 -4.66 6.91 -2.88
CA LEU A 390 -4.64 5.95 -3.96
C LEU A 390 -3.80 6.42 -5.14
N ILE A 391 -3.25 5.45 -5.83
CA ILE A 391 -2.63 5.63 -7.14
C ILE A 391 -3.37 4.77 -8.14
N ILE A 392 -3.70 5.40 -9.26
CA ILE A 392 -4.36 4.79 -10.40
C ILE A 392 -3.32 4.66 -11.50
N VAL A 393 -3.16 3.45 -12.02
CA VAL A 393 -2.32 3.16 -13.18
C VAL A 393 -3.20 2.58 -14.28
N VAL A 394 -3.17 3.21 -15.45
CA VAL A 394 -3.79 2.71 -16.67
C VAL A 394 -2.68 2.42 -17.68
N CYS A 395 -2.66 1.25 -18.28
CA CYS A 395 -1.79 0.98 -19.42
C CYS A 395 -2.64 0.78 -20.68
N ARG A 396 -2.21 1.35 -21.81
CA ARG A 396 -2.81 1.18 -23.14
C ARG A 396 -1.85 0.45 -24.07
N PHE A 397 -2.35 -0.57 -24.76
CA PHE A 397 -1.54 -1.47 -25.58
C PHE A 397 -1.94 -1.39 -27.04
N TRP A 398 -0.95 -1.43 -27.93
CA TRP A 398 -1.17 -1.57 -29.37
C TRP A 398 -0.18 -2.57 -30.01
N PRO A 399 -0.65 -3.46 -30.90
CA PRO A 399 -2.04 -3.87 -31.10
C PRO A 399 -2.75 -4.31 -29.82
N LYS A 400 -4.08 -4.24 -29.82
CA LYS A 400 -4.93 -4.72 -28.72
C LYS A 400 -4.76 -6.23 -28.52
N GLY A 401 -4.74 -6.66 -27.26
CA GLY A 401 -4.76 -8.08 -26.88
C GLY A 401 -6.15 -8.57 -26.51
N ASN A 402 -6.21 -9.78 -25.96
CA ASN A 402 -7.46 -10.42 -25.51
C ASN A 402 -8.49 -10.63 -26.63
N ILE A 403 -8.02 -10.87 -27.86
CA ILE A 403 -8.86 -11.14 -29.03
C ILE A 403 -9.28 -12.61 -29.00
N ALA A 404 -10.58 -12.86 -29.11
CA ALA A 404 -11.13 -14.23 -29.14
C ALA A 404 -10.52 -15.04 -30.30
N GLY A 405 -10.16 -16.29 -30.04
CA GLY A 405 -9.51 -17.16 -31.03
C GLY A 405 -8.00 -16.96 -31.20
N GLU A 406 -7.41 -15.93 -30.59
CA GLU A 406 -5.99 -15.61 -30.73
C GLU A 406 -5.14 -15.88 -29.49
N TYR A 407 -5.67 -16.53 -28.46
CA TYR A 407 -4.97 -16.67 -27.17
C TYR A 407 -3.76 -17.59 -27.26
N ARG A 408 -3.88 -18.74 -27.94
CA ARG A 408 -2.83 -19.78 -28.03
C ARG A 408 -1.51 -19.25 -28.59
N GLN A 409 -1.57 -18.33 -29.56
CA GLN A 409 -0.39 -17.75 -30.20
C GLN A 409 0.17 -16.52 -29.48
N ASN A 410 -0.58 -15.96 -28.52
CA ASN A 410 -0.24 -14.70 -27.86
C ASN A 410 0.02 -14.81 -26.35
N VAL A 411 -0.49 -15.86 -25.70
CA VAL A 411 -0.40 -16.08 -24.26
C VAL A 411 0.31 -17.40 -24.04
N LEU A 412 1.64 -17.37 -24.11
CA LEU A 412 2.47 -18.58 -24.03
C LEU A 412 2.73 -18.95 -22.56
N PRO A 413 2.93 -20.24 -22.24
CA PRO A 413 3.27 -20.65 -20.89
C PRO A 413 4.67 -20.17 -20.50
N LEU A 414 4.86 -20.03 -19.18
CA LEU A 414 6.11 -19.68 -18.53
C LEU A 414 7.22 -20.64 -18.95
N ILE A 415 8.42 -20.13 -19.24
CA ILE A 415 9.61 -20.97 -19.34
C ILE A 415 10.03 -21.37 -17.93
N ILE A 416 10.02 -22.67 -17.63
CA ILE A 416 10.71 -23.21 -16.45
C ILE A 416 12.19 -23.19 -16.81
N ILE A 417 12.95 -22.26 -16.22
CA ILE A 417 14.41 -22.17 -16.36
C ILE A 417 15.04 -22.90 -15.17
#